data_AF-A0A3A4T1L4-F1
#
_entry.id   AF-A0A3A4T1L4-F1
#
_cell.length_a   1.000
_cell.length_b   1.000
_cell.length_c   1.000
_cell.angle_alpha   90.00
_cell.angle_beta   90.00
_cell.angle_gamma   90.00
#
_symmetry.space_group_name_H-M   'P 1'
#
loop_
_entity.id
_entity.type
_entity.pdbx_description
1 polymer ?
#
loop_
_entity_poly.entity_id
_entity_poly.type
_entity_poly.pdbx_seq_one_letter_code
_entity_poly.pdbx_strand_id
1 'polypeptide(L)'
;MAGKPQTFSKGQAEEVVTILRKQLLTWGLVFLAIFTGVTGLSLWGIKKHVEKIAIQRIAKQFEEPYISSLVKQVAEQQSTSILEQQVNPEVTRFKNEVKINIDEFDKYLTEMKTKYEQDYSLLSSEVSILKKRNEILKLGDLGTQSADRSALEELEKISLESEDASLKTAANSEIARIKSFWIGVTRLKGLNFIKNGEIKKDDDLATTELIQEMLSNPEWSVRALAAQALHKRKEKGVPEALVKCIKDDRNLEVIKNATRSFELVTGYERVDVFSSDYIETWWAEHGEETTAKLRDSQADQAEQLH
;
A
#
# COMPACT_ATOMS: atom_id res chain seq x y z
N MET A 1 1.37 -42.00 -38.73
CA MET A 1 2.20 -40.79 -38.50
C MET A 1 2.02 -40.37 -37.05
N ALA A 2 3.02 -40.59 -36.21
CA ALA A 2 2.95 -40.24 -34.79
C ALA A 2 3.24 -38.73 -34.64
N GLY A 3 2.28 -37.98 -34.11
CA GLY A 3 2.39 -36.54 -33.90
C GLY A 3 3.47 -36.22 -32.87
N LYS A 4 4.41 -35.33 -33.23
CA LYS A 4 5.42 -34.82 -32.30
C LYS A 4 4.72 -34.00 -31.20
N PRO A 5 5.07 -34.21 -29.92
CA PRO A 5 4.49 -33.44 -28.81
C PRO A 5 4.88 -31.96 -28.93
N GLN A 6 3.87 -31.09 -28.83
CA GLN A 6 4.03 -29.65 -28.80
C GLN A 6 4.70 -29.25 -27.48
N THR A 7 5.87 -28.63 -27.55
CA THR A 7 6.56 -28.06 -26.39
C THR A 7 6.21 -26.58 -26.28
N PHE A 8 5.74 -26.16 -25.10
CA PHE A 8 5.45 -24.75 -24.82
C PHE A 8 6.68 -23.86 -25.03
N SER A 9 6.46 -22.68 -25.62
CA SER A 9 7.49 -21.64 -25.68
C SER A 9 7.79 -21.11 -24.27
N LYS A 10 9.01 -20.60 -24.05
CA LYS A 10 9.45 -20.12 -22.73
C LYS A 10 8.50 -19.05 -22.13
N GLY A 11 7.95 -18.16 -22.96
CA GLY A 11 6.98 -17.15 -22.52
C GLY A 11 5.63 -17.73 -22.08
N GLN A 12 5.14 -18.76 -22.78
CA GLN A 12 3.89 -19.44 -22.40
C GLN A 12 4.06 -20.27 -21.12
N ALA A 13 5.24 -20.84 -20.89
CA ALA A 13 5.54 -21.53 -19.64
C ALA A 13 5.53 -20.57 -18.44
N GLU A 14 6.10 -19.38 -18.58
CA GLU A 14 6.12 -18.36 -17.51
C GLU A 14 4.73 -17.80 -17.21
N GLU A 15 3.90 -17.56 -18.25
CA GLU A 15 2.54 -17.08 -18.07
C GLU A 15 1.65 -18.12 -17.38
N VAL A 16 1.77 -19.40 -17.76
CA VAL A 16 1.08 -20.52 -17.11
C VAL A 16 1.53 -20.68 -15.65
N VAL A 17 2.83 -20.54 -15.35
CA VAL A 17 3.34 -20.58 -13.97
C VAL A 17 2.79 -19.42 -13.13
N THR A 18 2.62 -18.24 -13.72
CA THR A 18 2.12 -17.06 -13.00
C THR A 18 0.63 -17.17 -12.69
N ILE A 19 -0.17 -17.68 -13.64
CA ILE A 19 -1.59 -17.96 -13.45
C ILE A 19 -1.78 -19.08 -12.42
N LEU A 20 -0.99 -20.15 -12.49
CA LEU A 20 -1.01 -21.25 -11.52
C LEU A 20 -0.65 -20.78 -10.12
N ARG A 21 0.35 -19.90 -9.96
CA ARG A 21 0.71 -19.33 -8.64
C ARG A 21 -0.39 -18.47 -8.04
N LYS A 22 -1.05 -17.62 -8.84
CA LYS A 22 -2.19 -16.82 -8.37
C LYS A 22 -3.36 -17.71 -7.96
N GLN A 23 -3.69 -18.72 -8.77
CA GLN A 23 -4.75 -19.68 -8.42
C GLN A 23 -4.39 -20.54 -7.20
N LEU A 24 -3.14 -20.99 -7.05
CA LEU A 24 -2.68 -21.73 -5.86
C LEU A 24 -2.73 -20.89 -4.59
N LEU A 25 -2.45 -19.59 -4.65
CA LEU A 25 -2.57 -18.68 -3.51
C LEU A 25 -4.02 -18.42 -3.13
N THR A 26 -4.91 -18.22 -4.11
CA THR A 26 -6.35 -18.04 -3.84
C THR A 26 -6.98 -19.31 -3.30
N TRP A 27 -6.65 -20.47 -3.88
CA TRP A 27 -7.09 -21.77 -3.37
C TRP A 27 -6.47 -22.08 -2.02
N GLY A 28 -5.21 -21.72 -1.78
CA GLY A 28 -4.53 -21.88 -0.50
C GLY A 28 -5.22 -21.11 0.63
N LEU A 29 -5.64 -19.86 0.40
CA LEU A 29 -6.35 -19.05 1.39
C LEU A 29 -7.79 -19.53 1.64
N VAL A 30 -8.50 -19.99 0.60
CA VAL A 30 -9.83 -20.60 0.75
C VAL A 30 -9.73 -21.95 1.47
N PHE A 31 -8.71 -22.74 1.16
CA PHE A 31 -8.43 -23.98 1.87
C PHE A 31 -8.08 -23.68 3.32
N LEU A 32 -7.26 -22.67 3.62
CA LEU A 32 -6.90 -22.31 4.99
C LEU A 32 -8.10 -21.81 5.81
N ALA A 33 -9.01 -21.02 5.22
CA ALA A 33 -10.22 -20.53 5.87
C ALA A 33 -11.26 -21.64 6.11
N ILE A 34 -11.41 -22.57 5.15
CA ILE A 34 -12.24 -23.77 5.31
C ILE A 34 -11.57 -24.72 6.30
N PHE A 35 -10.25 -24.87 6.29
CA PHE A 35 -9.53 -25.73 7.22
C PHE A 35 -9.58 -25.15 8.63
N THR A 36 -9.47 -23.85 8.88
CA THR A 36 -9.60 -23.27 10.23
C THR A 36 -11.05 -23.32 10.75
N GLY A 37 -12.05 -23.08 9.89
CA GLY A 37 -13.46 -23.24 10.25
C GLY A 37 -13.88 -24.69 10.49
N VAL A 38 -13.42 -25.61 9.65
CA VAL A 38 -13.74 -27.04 9.74
C VAL A 38 -12.87 -27.76 10.76
N THR A 39 -11.60 -27.40 10.98
CA THR A 39 -10.77 -27.99 12.05
C THR A 39 -11.11 -27.43 13.42
N GLY A 40 -11.47 -26.16 13.56
CA GLY A 40 -11.95 -25.63 14.85
C GLY A 40 -13.24 -26.30 15.33
N LEU A 41 -14.21 -26.45 14.41
CA LEU A 41 -15.48 -27.14 14.71
C LEU A 41 -15.34 -28.67 14.73
N SER A 42 -14.47 -29.26 13.91
CA SER A 42 -14.23 -30.71 13.93
C SER A 42 -13.41 -31.12 15.15
N LEU A 43 -12.44 -30.35 15.64
CA LEU A 43 -11.71 -30.70 16.86
C LEU A 43 -12.60 -30.60 18.11
N TRP A 44 -13.50 -29.61 18.18
CA TRP A 44 -14.50 -29.54 19.25
C TRP A 44 -15.54 -30.66 19.14
N GLY A 45 -15.97 -30.99 17.92
CA GLY A 45 -16.84 -32.11 17.62
C GLY A 45 -16.19 -33.47 17.93
N ILE A 46 -14.92 -33.65 17.59
CA ILE A 46 -14.11 -34.84 17.86
C ILE A 46 -13.88 -34.96 19.37
N LYS A 47 -13.60 -33.88 20.11
CA LYS A 47 -13.51 -33.92 21.58
C LYS A 47 -14.82 -34.46 22.19
N LYS A 48 -15.97 -33.89 21.83
CA LYS A 48 -17.28 -34.37 22.31
C LYS A 48 -17.61 -35.78 21.85
N HIS A 49 -17.22 -36.16 20.63
CA HIS A 49 -17.51 -37.47 20.06
C HIS A 49 -16.61 -38.56 20.63
N VAL A 50 -15.33 -38.27 20.89
CA VAL A 50 -14.37 -39.16 21.55
C VAL A 50 -14.74 -39.34 23.02
N GLU A 51 -15.11 -38.27 23.73
CA GLU A 51 -15.59 -38.36 25.12
C GLU A 51 -16.84 -39.25 25.20
N LYS A 52 -17.80 -39.05 24.29
CA LYS A 52 -19.02 -39.86 24.20
C LYS A 52 -18.74 -41.31 23.78
N ILE A 53 -17.87 -41.56 22.80
CA ILE A 53 -17.51 -42.91 22.34
C ILE A 53 -16.69 -43.65 23.39
N ALA A 54 -15.77 -42.99 24.10
CA ALA A 54 -15.00 -43.59 25.16
C ALA A 54 -15.91 -44.05 26.30
N ILE A 55 -16.81 -43.17 26.78
CA ILE A 55 -17.79 -43.51 27.83
C ILE A 55 -18.77 -44.60 27.34
N GLN A 56 -19.23 -44.54 26.09
CA GLN A 56 -20.15 -45.54 25.53
C GLN A 56 -19.50 -46.90 25.26
N ARG A 57 -18.24 -46.96 24.80
CA ARG A 57 -17.52 -48.23 24.64
C ARG A 57 -17.19 -48.85 26.00
N ILE A 58 -16.88 -48.03 27.00
CA ILE A 58 -16.72 -48.49 28.39
C ILE A 58 -18.04 -49.11 28.88
N ALA A 59 -19.19 -48.44 28.73
CA ALA A 59 -20.47 -49.02 29.15
C ALA A 59 -20.81 -50.30 28.37
N LYS A 60 -20.58 -50.31 27.05
CA LYS A 60 -21.01 -51.40 26.16
C LYS A 60 -20.13 -52.66 26.24
N GLN A 61 -18.83 -52.54 26.50
CA GLN A 61 -17.97 -53.72 26.69
C GLN A 61 -18.23 -54.43 28.03
N PHE A 62 -18.73 -53.72 29.05
CA PHE A 62 -19.15 -54.34 30.31
C PHE A 62 -20.57 -54.95 30.25
N GLU A 63 -21.37 -54.61 29.22
CA GLU A 63 -22.70 -55.18 28.95
C GLU A 63 -22.69 -56.37 27.97
N GLU A 64 -21.53 -56.75 27.42
CA GLU A 64 -21.44 -57.89 26.51
C GLU A 64 -21.78 -59.22 27.22
N PRO A 65 -22.71 -60.05 26.67
CA PRO A 65 -23.19 -61.27 27.32
C PRO A 65 -22.06 -62.26 27.68
N TYR A 66 -20.99 -62.29 26.88
CA TYR A 66 -19.82 -63.12 27.11
C TYR A 66 -19.00 -62.64 28.32
N ILE A 67 -18.81 -61.33 28.48
CA ILE A 67 -18.15 -60.75 29.66
C ILE A 67 -19.05 -60.90 30.89
N SER A 68 -20.36 -60.69 30.75
CA SER A 68 -21.34 -60.91 31.83
C SER A 68 -21.40 -62.39 32.28
N SER A 69 -21.32 -63.35 31.35
CA SER A 69 -21.29 -64.78 31.68
C SER A 69 -19.94 -65.22 32.25
N LEU A 70 -18.82 -64.71 31.74
CA LEU A 70 -17.48 -64.93 32.32
C LEU A 70 -17.42 -64.36 33.75
N VAL A 71 -18.00 -63.17 33.96
CA VAL A 71 -18.14 -62.52 35.26
C VAL A 71 -19.01 -63.36 36.21
N LYS A 72 -20.12 -63.92 35.74
CA LYS A 72 -20.99 -64.82 36.54
C LYS A 72 -20.32 -66.14 36.90
N GLN A 73 -19.55 -66.72 35.98
CA GLN A 73 -18.91 -68.02 36.14
C GLN A 73 -17.64 -67.93 37.02
N VAL A 74 -16.93 -66.80 36.94
CA VAL A 74 -15.82 -66.47 37.85
C VAL A 74 -16.35 -66.01 39.21
N ALA A 75 -17.52 -65.34 39.25
CA ALA A 75 -18.24 -64.95 40.48
C ALA A 75 -18.47 -66.11 41.45
N GLU A 76 -18.84 -67.27 40.91
CA GLU A 76 -19.18 -68.46 41.68
C GLU A 76 -17.97 -69.23 42.24
N GLN A 77 -16.72 -68.97 41.79
CA GLN A 77 -15.58 -69.82 42.16
C GLN A 77 -14.31 -69.11 42.70
N GLN A 78 -13.99 -67.86 42.32
CA GLN A 78 -12.80 -67.15 42.83
C GLN A 78 -12.72 -65.65 42.43
N SER A 79 -13.86 -64.98 42.23
CA SER A 79 -13.93 -63.65 41.59
C SER A 79 -13.46 -62.46 42.40
N THR A 80 -13.71 -62.43 43.71
CA THR A 80 -13.51 -61.20 44.49
C THR A 80 -12.03 -60.84 44.52
N SER A 81 -11.14 -61.84 44.64
CA SER A 81 -9.70 -61.62 44.60
C SER A 81 -9.18 -61.21 43.23
N ILE A 82 -9.68 -61.77 42.11
CA ILE A 82 -9.24 -61.38 40.76
C ILE A 82 -9.73 -59.98 40.40
N LEU A 83 -10.98 -59.65 40.76
CA LEU A 83 -11.55 -58.31 40.57
C LEU A 83 -10.81 -57.26 41.39
N GLU A 84 -10.51 -57.54 42.65
CA GLU A 84 -9.80 -56.61 43.54
C GLU A 84 -8.30 -56.51 43.25
N GLN A 85 -7.63 -57.61 42.91
CA GLN A 85 -6.17 -57.63 42.75
C GLN A 85 -5.69 -57.35 41.32
N GLN A 86 -6.49 -57.66 40.28
CA GLN A 86 -6.04 -57.54 38.89
C GLN A 86 -6.87 -56.54 38.08
N VAL A 87 -8.20 -56.57 38.19
CA VAL A 87 -9.07 -55.75 37.33
C VAL A 87 -9.16 -54.30 37.83
N ASN A 88 -9.49 -54.08 39.11
CA ASN A 88 -9.62 -52.74 39.68
C ASN A 88 -8.34 -51.89 39.59
N PRO A 89 -7.14 -52.44 39.84
CA PRO A 89 -5.89 -51.68 39.69
C PRO A 89 -5.61 -51.29 38.24
N GLU A 90 -5.85 -52.18 37.27
CA GLU A 90 -5.65 -51.88 35.85
C GLU A 90 -6.68 -50.87 35.31
N VAL A 91 -7.95 -50.99 35.72
CA VAL A 91 -8.97 -49.98 35.39
C VAL A 91 -8.60 -48.62 35.99
N THR A 92 -8.07 -48.59 37.21
CA THR A 92 -7.61 -47.34 37.84
C THR A 92 -6.38 -46.77 37.13
N ARG A 93 -5.40 -47.62 36.78
CA ARG A 93 -4.21 -47.21 36.02
C ARG A 93 -4.60 -46.63 34.67
N PHE A 94 -5.45 -47.34 33.92
CA PHE A 94 -5.94 -46.91 32.62
C PHE A 94 -6.73 -45.60 32.72
N LYS A 95 -7.63 -45.45 33.70
CA LYS A 95 -8.34 -44.18 33.93
C LYS A 95 -7.38 -43.02 34.20
N ASN A 96 -6.34 -43.25 34.99
CA ASN A 96 -5.33 -42.24 35.28
C ASN A 96 -4.51 -41.88 34.04
N GLU A 97 -4.10 -42.88 33.25
CA GLU A 97 -3.35 -42.68 32.00
C GLU A 97 -4.18 -41.92 30.95
N VAL A 98 -5.46 -42.30 30.77
CA VAL A 98 -6.39 -41.58 29.90
C VAL A 98 -6.59 -40.15 30.37
N LYS A 99 -6.72 -39.92 31.68
CA LYS A 99 -6.84 -38.57 32.23
C LYS A 99 -5.60 -37.73 31.93
N ILE A 100 -4.40 -38.27 32.15
CA ILE A 100 -3.12 -37.59 31.84
C ILE A 100 -3.07 -37.22 30.35
N ASN A 101 -3.40 -38.17 29.46
CA ASN A 101 -3.38 -37.91 28.02
C ASN A 101 -4.42 -36.85 27.60
N ILE A 102 -5.60 -36.81 28.24
CA ILE A 102 -6.61 -35.76 28.01
C ILE A 102 -6.08 -34.40 28.47
N ASP A 103 -5.48 -34.34 29.66
CA ASP A 103 -4.92 -33.10 30.21
C ASP A 103 -3.76 -32.59 29.33
N GLU A 104 -2.89 -33.46 28.84
CA GLU A 104 -1.83 -33.14 27.88
C GLU A 104 -2.39 -32.65 26.54
N PHE A 105 -3.44 -33.28 26.03
CA PHE A 105 -4.09 -32.86 24.80
C PHE A 105 -4.78 -31.50 24.94
N ASP A 106 -5.46 -31.23 26.06
CA ASP A 106 -6.07 -29.94 26.34
C ASP A 106 -5.01 -28.83 26.48
N LYS A 107 -3.86 -29.14 27.08
CA LYS A 107 -2.70 -28.25 27.10
C LYS A 107 -2.19 -27.95 25.70
N TYR A 108 -1.99 -28.98 24.88
CA TYR A 108 -1.57 -28.82 23.49
C TYR A 108 -2.55 -27.96 22.67
N LEU A 109 -3.86 -28.19 22.81
CA LEU A 109 -4.88 -27.38 22.13
C LEU A 109 -4.84 -25.91 22.56
N THR A 110 -4.60 -25.65 23.85
CA THR A 110 -4.51 -24.29 24.39
C THR A 110 -3.28 -23.57 23.85
N GLU A 111 -2.13 -24.25 23.82
CA GLU A 111 -0.89 -23.73 23.25
C GLU A 111 -1.04 -23.44 21.76
N MET A 112 -1.62 -24.38 21.00
CA MET A 112 -1.90 -24.20 19.57
C MET A 112 -2.83 -23.02 19.31
N LYS A 113 -3.92 -22.89 20.08
CA LYS A 113 -4.85 -21.76 19.96
C LYS A 113 -4.14 -20.43 20.20
N THR A 114 -3.38 -20.34 21.28
CA THR A 114 -2.64 -19.11 21.64
C THR A 114 -1.65 -18.73 20.54
N LYS A 115 -0.91 -19.72 20.02
CA LYS A 115 0.03 -19.50 18.91
C LYS A 115 -0.68 -18.99 17.66
N TYR A 116 -1.80 -19.60 17.27
CA TYR A 116 -2.55 -19.15 16.08
C TYR A 116 -3.11 -17.74 16.23
N GLU A 117 -3.60 -17.36 17.43
CA GLU A 117 -4.09 -16.01 17.69
C GLU A 117 -2.95 -14.98 17.58
N GLN A 118 -1.75 -15.31 18.07
CA GLN A 118 -0.56 -14.47 17.92
C GLN A 118 -0.12 -14.34 16.46
N ASP A 119 0.02 -15.46 15.75
CA ASP A 119 0.43 -15.49 14.35
C ASP A 119 -0.55 -14.72 13.46
N TYR A 120 -1.86 -14.86 13.71
CA TYR A 120 -2.89 -14.12 12.97
C TYR A 120 -2.80 -12.61 13.22
N SER A 121 -2.60 -12.19 14.47
CA SER A 121 -2.45 -10.77 14.83
C SER A 121 -1.22 -10.14 14.16
N LEU A 122 -0.08 -10.85 14.19
CA LEU A 122 1.14 -10.42 13.52
C LEU A 122 0.95 -10.32 12.01
N LEU A 123 0.41 -11.36 11.38
CA LEU A 123 0.18 -11.36 9.93
C LEU A 123 -0.78 -10.25 9.51
N SER A 124 -1.85 -10.02 10.29
CA SER A 124 -2.81 -8.96 10.02
C SER A 124 -2.16 -7.57 10.08
N SER A 125 -1.25 -7.34 11.04
CA SER A 125 -0.54 -6.06 11.14
C SER A 125 0.45 -5.87 9.99
N GLU A 126 1.22 -6.90 9.64
CA GLU A 126 2.15 -6.89 8.50
C GLU A 126 1.43 -6.62 7.17
N VAL A 127 0.28 -7.27 6.94
CA VAL A 127 -0.53 -7.05 5.73
C VAL A 127 -1.04 -5.61 5.67
N SER A 128 -1.41 -5.02 6.80
CA SER A 128 -1.83 -3.61 6.88
C SER A 128 -0.69 -2.67 6.48
N ILE A 129 0.52 -2.90 7.00
CA ILE A 129 1.71 -2.12 6.65
C ILE A 129 2.05 -2.27 5.16
N LEU A 130 2.00 -3.49 4.62
CA LEU A 130 2.26 -3.76 3.20
C LEU A 130 1.25 -3.04 2.29
N LYS A 131 -0.03 -2.98 2.66
CA LYS A 131 -1.03 -2.21 1.92
C LYS A 131 -0.67 -0.73 1.86
N LYS A 132 -0.33 -0.13 3.00
CA LYS A 132 0.10 1.28 3.08
C LYS A 132 1.38 1.54 2.27
N ARG A 133 2.36 0.63 2.31
CA ARG A 133 3.56 0.73 1.45
C ARG A 133 3.23 0.68 -0.04
N ASN A 134 2.29 -0.17 -0.44
CA ASN A 134 1.84 -0.21 -1.84
C ASN A 134 1.12 1.08 -2.24
N GLU A 135 0.37 1.71 -1.34
CA GLU A 135 -0.25 3.03 -1.57
C GLU A 135 0.81 4.11 -1.75
N ILE A 136 1.83 4.16 -0.90
CA ILE A 136 2.99 5.06 -1.02
C ILE A 136 3.66 4.93 -2.39
N LEU A 137 3.90 3.70 -2.86
CA LEU A 137 4.48 3.47 -4.20
C LEU A 137 3.58 4.01 -5.32
N LYS A 138 2.26 3.82 -5.22
CA LYS A 138 1.30 4.37 -6.20
C LYS A 138 1.33 5.89 -6.22
N LEU A 139 1.41 6.55 -5.05
CA LEU A 139 1.55 8.00 -4.98
C LEU A 139 2.84 8.47 -5.65
N GLY A 140 3.95 7.75 -5.42
CA GLY A 140 5.22 7.96 -6.12
C GLY A 140 5.08 7.89 -7.64
N ASP A 141 4.37 6.89 -8.14
CA ASP A 141 4.12 6.70 -9.57
C ASP A 141 3.20 7.80 -10.14
N LEU A 142 2.18 8.24 -9.39
CA LEU A 142 1.33 9.36 -9.80
C LEU A 142 2.13 10.68 -9.88
N GLY A 143 2.96 10.97 -8.89
CA GLY A 143 3.82 12.15 -8.88
C GLY A 143 4.84 12.15 -10.02
N THR A 144 5.40 10.99 -10.39
CA THR A 144 6.37 10.88 -11.50
C THR A 144 5.72 10.80 -12.87
N GLN A 145 4.74 9.91 -13.06
CA GLN A 145 4.14 9.65 -14.38
C GLN A 145 3.09 10.69 -14.75
N SER A 146 2.23 11.07 -13.81
CA SER A 146 1.11 11.98 -14.09
C SER A 146 1.40 13.43 -13.68
N ALA A 147 2.57 13.69 -13.09
CA ALA A 147 2.92 14.99 -12.51
C ALA A 147 1.89 15.44 -11.46
N ASP A 148 1.29 14.52 -10.70
CA ASP A 148 0.22 14.83 -9.76
C ASP A 148 0.78 15.46 -8.47
N ARG A 149 0.45 16.72 -8.23
CA ARG A 149 0.84 17.44 -7.00
C ARG A 149 0.21 16.84 -5.75
N SER A 150 -1.06 16.46 -5.80
CA SER A 150 -1.77 15.94 -4.62
C SER A 150 -1.15 14.64 -4.11
N ALA A 151 -0.57 13.86 -5.02
CA ALA A 151 0.18 12.66 -4.66
C ALA A 151 1.48 12.98 -3.89
N LEU A 152 2.18 14.06 -4.25
CA LEU A 152 3.35 14.54 -3.52
C LEU A 152 2.96 15.06 -2.14
N GLU A 153 1.89 15.86 -2.05
CA GLU A 153 1.39 16.43 -0.78
C GLU A 153 0.97 15.32 0.20
N GLU A 154 0.30 14.26 -0.28
CA GLU A 154 -0.07 13.12 0.56
C GLU A 154 1.17 12.35 1.03
N LEU A 155 2.21 12.22 0.20
CA LEU A 155 3.47 11.62 0.64
C LEU A 155 4.17 12.47 1.71
N GLU A 156 4.18 13.79 1.57
CA GLU A 156 4.72 14.73 2.56
C GLU A 156 3.94 14.65 3.88
N LYS A 157 2.62 14.51 3.80
CA LYS A 157 1.78 14.26 4.97
C LYS A 157 2.14 12.93 5.66
N ILE A 158 2.25 11.83 4.92
CA ILE A 158 2.63 10.53 5.47
C ILE A 158 4.01 10.60 6.13
N SER A 159 4.98 11.29 5.52
CA SER A 159 6.34 11.37 6.05
C SER A 159 6.42 12.17 7.37
N LEU A 160 5.55 13.16 7.55
CA LEU A 160 5.47 13.97 8.77
C LEU A 160 4.64 13.27 9.85
N GLU A 161 3.45 12.78 9.51
CA GLU A 161 2.40 12.40 10.45
C GLU A 161 2.37 10.90 10.82
N SER A 162 2.92 9.99 10.01
CA SER A 162 2.82 8.54 10.27
C SER A 162 3.50 8.12 11.57
N GLU A 163 2.86 7.36 12.44
CA GLU A 163 3.53 6.82 13.64
C GLU A 163 4.57 5.72 13.30
N ASP A 164 4.39 5.04 12.17
CA ASP A 164 5.29 3.98 11.71
C ASP A 164 6.51 4.56 10.98
N ALA A 165 7.70 4.28 11.51
CA ALA A 165 8.97 4.74 10.97
C ALA A 165 9.28 4.18 9.57
N SER A 166 8.88 2.93 9.28
CA SER A 166 9.07 2.30 7.97
C SER A 166 8.23 3.01 6.90
N LEU A 167 7.01 3.42 7.24
CA LEU A 167 6.17 4.22 6.35
C LEU A 167 6.72 5.62 6.14
N LYS A 168 7.24 6.29 7.18
CA LYS A 168 7.93 7.59 7.02
C LYS A 168 9.10 7.49 6.05
N THR A 169 9.97 6.49 6.24
CA THR A 169 11.14 6.27 5.36
C THR A 169 10.72 5.94 3.94
N ALA A 170 9.68 5.13 3.75
CA ALA A 170 9.14 4.83 2.43
C ALA A 170 8.62 6.10 1.73
N ALA A 171 7.81 6.90 2.41
CA ALA A 171 7.28 8.15 1.87
C ALA A 171 8.40 9.14 1.51
N ASN A 172 9.38 9.34 2.39
CA ASN A 172 10.55 10.18 2.12
C ASN A 172 11.36 9.71 0.90
N SER A 173 11.48 8.39 0.71
CA SER A 173 12.16 7.83 -0.47
C SER A 173 11.42 8.15 -1.76
N GLU A 174 10.09 8.06 -1.74
CA GLU A 174 9.25 8.40 -2.90
C GLU A 174 9.23 9.92 -3.19
N ILE A 175 9.19 10.77 -2.15
CA ILE A 175 9.35 12.23 -2.31
C ILE A 175 10.68 12.54 -3.00
N ALA A 176 11.77 11.94 -2.53
CA ALA A 176 13.09 12.13 -3.12
C ALA A 176 13.14 11.62 -4.57
N ARG A 177 12.48 10.49 -4.88
CA ARG A 177 12.36 9.96 -6.24
C ARG A 177 11.61 10.94 -7.16
N ILE A 178 10.47 11.46 -6.73
CA ILE A 178 9.67 12.44 -7.50
C ILE A 178 10.50 13.70 -7.76
N LYS A 179 11.09 14.28 -6.73
CA LYS A 179 11.91 15.51 -6.84
C LYS A 179 13.09 15.27 -7.78
N SER A 180 13.85 14.20 -7.59
CA SER A 180 15.01 13.86 -8.43
C SER A 180 14.64 13.65 -9.89
N PHE A 181 13.52 12.97 -10.16
CA PHE A 181 13.02 12.77 -11.51
C PHE A 181 12.74 14.12 -12.20
N TRP A 182 11.99 14.99 -11.53
CA TRP A 182 11.58 16.26 -12.14
C TRP A 182 12.69 17.29 -12.27
N ILE A 183 13.77 17.22 -11.47
CA ILE A 183 14.96 18.07 -11.69
C ILE A 183 15.49 17.91 -13.12
N GLY A 184 15.65 16.66 -13.59
CA GLY A 184 16.29 16.37 -14.86
C GLY A 184 15.35 16.27 -16.07
N VAL A 185 14.05 16.03 -15.85
CA VAL A 185 13.13 15.68 -16.95
C VAL A 185 12.27 16.87 -17.38
N THR A 186 12.08 17.01 -18.69
CA THR A 186 11.00 17.83 -19.26
C THR A 186 10.31 17.08 -20.39
N ARG A 187 8.99 17.25 -20.47
CA ARG A 187 8.12 16.70 -21.52
C ARG A 187 7.67 17.77 -22.51
N LEU A 188 8.12 19.01 -22.35
CA LEU A 188 7.74 20.14 -23.21
C LEU A 188 8.52 20.17 -24.54
N LYS A 189 9.51 19.29 -24.71
CA LYS A 189 10.38 19.31 -25.90
C LYS A 189 9.55 19.08 -27.17
N GLY A 190 9.62 20.03 -28.09
CA GLY A 190 8.93 19.98 -29.38
C GLY A 190 7.48 20.47 -29.34
N LEU A 191 6.98 20.87 -28.17
CA LEU A 191 5.69 21.54 -28.06
C LEU A 191 5.82 23.03 -28.41
N ASN A 192 4.76 23.61 -28.97
CA ASN A 192 4.69 25.02 -29.33
C ASN A 192 3.31 25.57 -28.97
N PHE A 193 3.20 26.90 -28.85
CA PHE A 193 1.90 27.55 -28.75
C PHE A 193 1.16 27.46 -30.08
N ILE A 194 -0.11 27.09 -30.05
CA ILE A 194 -0.98 27.07 -31.22
C ILE A 194 -2.10 28.08 -30.98
N LYS A 195 -2.18 29.11 -31.82
CA LYS A 195 -3.20 30.16 -31.74
C LYS A 195 -3.85 30.30 -33.10
N ASN A 196 -5.17 30.17 -33.15
CA ASN A 196 -5.95 30.21 -34.40
C ASN A 196 -5.46 29.24 -35.48
N GLY A 197 -4.92 28.09 -35.08
CA GLY A 197 -4.36 27.08 -35.99
C GLY A 197 -2.92 27.34 -36.45
N GLU A 198 -2.32 28.46 -36.04
CA GLU A 198 -0.93 28.78 -36.35
C GLU A 198 0.00 28.49 -35.17
N ILE A 199 1.20 28.00 -35.48
CA ILE A 199 2.28 27.86 -34.51
C ILE A 199 2.86 29.25 -34.22
N LYS A 200 2.87 29.64 -32.94
CA LYS A 200 3.50 30.88 -32.45
C LYS A 200 4.74 30.54 -31.62
N LYS A 201 5.78 31.38 -31.75
CA LYS A 201 6.92 31.32 -30.84
C LYS A 201 6.55 32.00 -29.53
N ASP A 202 7.28 31.66 -28.47
CA ASP A 202 7.18 32.31 -27.16
C ASP A 202 7.39 33.84 -27.25
N ASP A 203 8.31 34.29 -28.11
CA ASP A 203 8.60 35.71 -28.33
C ASP A 203 7.50 36.47 -29.09
N ASP A 204 6.58 35.76 -29.76
CA ASP A 204 5.46 36.38 -30.49
C ASP A 204 4.25 36.65 -29.59
N LEU A 205 4.26 36.16 -28.35
CA LEU A 205 3.17 36.31 -27.38
C LEU A 205 3.48 37.43 -26.38
N ALA A 206 2.47 38.27 -26.13
CA ALA A 206 2.56 39.31 -25.11
C ALA A 206 2.62 38.69 -23.71
N THR A 207 3.27 39.40 -22.77
CA THR A 207 3.43 38.93 -21.38
C THR A 207 2.10 38.64 -20.70
N THR A 208 1.09 39.48 -20.91
CA THR A 208 -0.27 39.30 -20.37
C THR A 208 -0.95 38.04 -20.91
N GLU A 209 -0.75 37.74 -22.21
CA GLU A 209 -1.25 36.51 -22.82
C GLU A 209 -0.57 35.29 -22.21
N LEU A 210 0.76 35.31 -22.04
CA LEU A 210 1.49 34.22 -21.39
C LEU A 210 1.03 33.99 -19.94
N ILE A 211 0.78 35.06 -19.18
CA ILE A 211 0.23 34.96 -17.81
C ILE A 211 -1.16 34.29 -17.84
N GLN A 212 -2.02 34.69 -18.77
CA GLN A 212 -3.36 34.11 -18.90
C GLN A 212 -3.30 32.61 -19.28
N GLU A 213 -2.45 32.26 -20.25
CA GLU A 213 -2.24 30.87 -20.65
C GLU A 213 -1.72 30.03 -19.48
N MET A 214 -0.75 30.55 -18.72
CA MET A 214 -0.20 29.88 -17.54
C MET A 214 -1.25 29.64 -16.45
N LEU A 215 -2.12 30.61 -16.17
CA LEU A 215 -3.03 30.53 -15.02
C LEU A 215 -4.37 29.83 -15.33
N SER A 216 -4.79 29.77 -16.59
CA SER A 216 -6.17 29.39 -16.94
C SER A 216 -6.31 28.41 -18.09
N ASN A 217 -5.23 28.06 -18.82
CA ASN A 217 -5.36 27.08 -19.90
C ASN A 217 -5.69 25.68 -19.35
N PRO A 218 -6.69 24.97 -19.89
CA PRO A 218 -7.03 23.61 -19.41
C PRO A 218 -5.89 22.60 -19.62
N GLU A 219 -5.10 22.77 -20.69
CA GLU A 219 -3.98 21.89 -21.02
C GLU A 219 -2.75 22.24 -20.19
N TRP A 220 -2.34 21.30 -19.33
CA TRP A 220 -1.18 21.49 -18.45
C TRP A 220 0.11 21.79 -19.22
N SER A 221 0.25 21.23 -20.42
CA SER A 221 1.45 21.40 -21.25
C SER A 221 1.58 22.84 -21.76
N VAL A 222 0.45 23.48 -22.10
CA VAL A 222 0.41 24.90 -22.47
C VAL A 222 0.71 25.77 -21.25
N ARG A 223 0.13 25.45 -20.09
CA ARG A 223 0.45 26.17 -18.83
C ARG A 223 1.92 26.10 -18.50
N ALA A 224 2.54 24.92 -18.62
CA ALA A 224 3.96 24.71 -18.35
C ALA A 224 4.87 25.42 -19.36
N LEU A 225 4.50 25.43 -20.65
CA LEU A 225 5.19 26.21 -21.68
C LEU A 225 5.12 27.71 -21.40
N ALA A 226 3.95 28.21 -21.00
CA ALA A 226 3.75 29.62 -20.65
C ALA A 226 4.57 30.00 -19.42
N ALA A 227 4.51 29.18 -18.36
CA ALA A 227 5.36 29.33 -17.18
C ALA A 227 6.85 29.37 -17.54
N GLN A 228 7.30 28.49 -18.44
CA GLN A 228 8.67 28.49 -18.95
C GLN A 228 8.99 29.78 -19.70
N ALA A 229 8.19 30.18 -20.69
CA ALA A 229 8.43 31.38 -21.50
C ALA A 229 8.57 32.67 -20.66
N LEU A 230 7.84 32.75 -19.55
CA LEU A 230 7.86 33.91 -18.64
C LEU A 230 9.24 34.18 -18.00
N HIS A 231 10.19 33.23 -17.99
CA HIS A 231 11.53 33.48 -17.46
C HIS A 231 12.29 34.59 -18.21
N LYS A 232 11.92 34.88 -19.47
CA LYS A 232 12.50 35.94 -20.28
C LYS A 232 11.84 37.31 -20.04
N ARG A 233 10.69 37.33 -19.37
CA ARG A 233 9.85 38.52 -19.17
C ARG A 233 10.12 39.13 -17.80
N LYS A 234 11.20 39.92 -17.70
CA LYS A 234 11.53 40.71 -16.49
C LYS A 234 10.66 41.96 -16.39
N GLU A 235 9.37 41.73 -16.21
CA GLU A 235 8.31 42.73 -16.17
C GLU A 235 7.55 42.66 -14.84
N LYS A 236 6.97 43.79 -14.42
CA LYS A 236 6.08 43.84 -13.27
C LYS A 236 4.89 42.90 -13.47
N GLY A 237 4.38 42.34 -12.37
CA GLY A 237 3.28 41.39 -12.38
C GLY A 237 3.66 39.94 -12.73
N VAL A 238 4.77 39.70 -13.44
CA VAL A 238 5.24 38.34 -13.76
C VAL A 238 5.56 37.53 -12.50
N PRO A 239 6.32 38.03 -11.50
CA PRO A 239 6.59 37.26 -10.29
C PRO A 239 5.32 36.88 -9.51
N GLU A 240 4.38 37.82 -9.34
CA GLU A 240 3.11 37.59 -8.64
C GLU A 240 2.30 36.47 -9.33
N ALA A 241 2.22 36.51 -10.66
CA ALA A 241 1.56 35.47 -11.43
C ALA A 241 2.23 34.10 -11.27
N LEU A 242 3.57 34.07 -11.22
CA LEU A 242 4.34 32.84 -11.02
C LEU A 242 4.12 32.27 -9.61
N VAL A 243 4.13 33.10 -8.56
CA VAL A 243 3.82 32.68 -7.18
C VAL A 243 2.42 32.06 -7.11
N LYS A 244 1.43 32.72 -7.71
CA LYS A 244 0.07 32.18 -7.80
C LYS A 244 0.03 30.83 -8.53
N CYS A 245 0.74 30.70 -9.64
CA CYS A 245 0.83 29.43 -10.38
C CYS A 245 1.47 28.33 -9.53
N ILE A 246 2.57 28.63 -8.83
CA ILE A 246 3.25 27.68 -7.94
C ILE A 246 2.31 27.22 -6.82
N LYS A 247 1.51 28.13 -6.28
CA LYS A 247 0.56 27.84 -5.21
C LYS A 247 -0.63 27.00 -5.66
N ASP A 248 -1.20 27.29 -6.82
CA ASP A 248 -2.52 26.79 -7.20
C ASP A 248 -2.50 25.65 -8.24
N ASP A 249 -1.43 25.51 -9.05
CA ASP A 249 -1.41 24.49 -10.09
C ASP A 249 -1.33 23.08 -9.50
N ARG A 250 -1.97 22.12 -10.17
CA ARG A 250 -2.02 20.71 -9.79
C ARG A 250 -0.94 19.87 -10.46
N ASN A 251 -0.29 20.41 -11.48
CA ASN A 251 0.69 19.70 -12.28
C ASN A 251 2.12 20.10 -11.88
N LEU A 252 2.90 19.12 -11.43
CA LEU A 252 4.27 19.31 -10.96
C LEU A 252 5.20 19.86 -12.05
N GLU A 253 5.00 19.57 -13.33
CA GLU A 253 5.83 20.14 -14.39
C GLU A 253 5.52 21.63 -14.58
N VAL A 254 4.27 22.07 -14.42
CA VAL A 254 3.92 23.49 -14.42
C VAL A 254 4.60 24.20 -13.25
N ILE A 255 4.45 23.67 -12.03
CA ILE A 255 5.03 24.24 -10.81
C ILE A 255 6.54 24.33 -10.94
N LYS A 256 7.21 23.26 -11.38
CA LYS A 256 8.66 23.26 -11.62
C LYS A 256 9.08 24.41 -12.54
N ASN A 257 8.40 24.57 -13.68
CA ASN A 257 8.76 25.61 -14.65
C ASN A 257 8.47 27.00 -14.07
N ALA A 258 7.35 27.18 -13.36
CA ALA A 258 7.02 28.43 -12.68
C ALA A 258 8.05 28.79 -11.60
N THR A 259 8.46 27.84 -10.76
CA THR A 259 9.52 28.00 -9.75
C THR A 259 10.85 28.41 -10.40
N ARG A 260 11.24 27.75 -11.50
CA ARG A 260 12.47 28.11 -12.21
C ARG A 260 12.39 29.49 -12.85
N SER A 261 11.25 29.84 -13.43
CA SER A 261 11.04 31.16 -14.01
C SER A 261 11.05 32.25 -12.95
N PHE A 262 10.47 31.99 -11.78
CA PHE A 262 10.49 32.89 -10.65
C PHE A 262 11.93 33.20 -10.22
N GLU A 263 12.75 32.17 -9.97
CA GLU A 263 14.19 32.30 -9.69
C GLU A 263 14.91 33.17 -10.73
N LEU A 264 14.67 32.94 -12.03
CA LEU A 264 15.34 33.66 -13.11
C LEU A 264 14.89 35.12 -13.25
N VAL A 265 13.64 35.42 -12.88
CA VAL A 265 13.08 36.78 -12.95
C VAL A 265 13.46 37.59 -11.71
N THR A 266 13.38 36.99 -10.51
CA THR A 266 13.55 37.70 -9.23
C THR A 266 14.96 37.61 -8.66
N GLY A 267 15.74 36.60 -9.06
CA GLY A 267 17.02 36.27 -8.44
C GLY A 267 16.90 35.46 -7.15
N TYR A 268 15.71 34.99 -6.79
CA TYR A 268 15.49 34.10 -5.66
C TYR A 268 16.29 32.79 -5.80
N GLU A 269 17.11 32.47 -4.81
CA GLU A 269 17.83 31.19 -4.76
C GLU A 269 16.91 30.08 -4.24
N ARG A 270 16.51 29.18 -5.14
CA ARG A 270 15.61 28.08 -4.78
C ARG A 270 16.26 27.10 -3.81
N VAL A 271 15.49 26.71 -2.79
CA VAL A 271 15.88 25.65 -1.84
C VAL A 271 15.41 24.27 -2.32
N ASP A 272 14.33 24.22 -3.10
CA ASP A 272 13.69 23.00 -3.59
C ASP A 272 12.93 23.26 -4.91
N VAL A 273 12.54 22.20 -5.61
CA VAL A 273 11.86 22.25 -6.92
C VAL A 273 10.39 22.63 -6.78
N PHE A 274 9.73 22.25 -5.68
CA PHE A 274 8.28 22.38 -5.48
C PHE A 274 7.87 23.19 -4.25
N SER A 275 8.81 23.86 -3.58
CA SER A 275 8.56 24.57 -2.32
C SER A 275 7.75 25.85 -2.48
N SER A 276 6.41 25.75 -2.46
CA SER A 276 5.51 26.92 -2.50
C SER A 276 5.67 27.81 -1.28
N ASP A 277 5.68 27.25 -0.07
CA ASP A 277 5.65 28.02 1.18
C ASP A 277 6.85 28.97 1.35
N TYR A 278 8.04 28.49 0.97
CA TYR A 278 9.27 29.30 1.02
C TYR A 278 9.24 30.44 0.00
N ILE A 279 8.70 30.19 -1.20
CA ILE A 279 8.57 31.20 -2.25
C ILE A 279 7.53 32.25 -1.86
N GLU A 280 6.38 31.84 -1.32
CA GLU A 280 5.34 32.75 -0.83
C GLU A 280 5.88 33.65 0.28
N THR A 281 6.57 33.08 1.26
CA THR A 281 7.17 33.83 2.37
C THR A 281 8.22 34.80 1.85
N TRP A 282 9.14 34.35 1.00
CA TRP A 282 10.19 35.20 0.44
C TRP A 282 9.60 36.35 -0.38
N TRP A 283 8.58 36.07 -1.19
CA TRP A 283 7.91 37.08 -2.01
C TRP A 283 7.18 38.12 -1.17
N ALA A 284 6.53 37.71 -0.07
CA ALA A 284 5.90 38.66 0.86
C ALA A 284 6.92 39.62 1.50
N GLU A 285 8.15 39.15 1.74
CA GLU A 285 9.21 39.95 2.37
C GLU A 285 9.99 40.84 1.39
N HIS A 286 10.23 40.37 0.16
CA HIS A 286 11.14 41.02 -0.80
C HIS A 286 10.44 41.50 -2.08
N GLY A 287 9.14 41.26 -2.22
CA GLY A 287 8.38 41.49 -3.44
C GLY A 287 8.34 42.94 -3.88
N GLU A 288 8.18 43.88 -2.94
CA GLU A 288 8.18 45.31 -3.24
C GLU A 288 9.53 45.78 -3.81
N GLU A 289 10.63 45.44 -3.12
CA GLU A 289 11.99 45.79 -3.56
C GLU A 289 12.33 45.15 -4.92
N THR A 290 11.92 43.89 -5.11
CA THR A 290 12.14 43.17 -6.35
C THR A 290 11.35 43.80 -7.49
N THR A 291 10.08 44.13 -7.27
CA THR A 291 9.19 44.75 -8.26
C THR A 291 9.70 46.11 -8.71
N ALA A 292 10.29 46.90 -7.81
CA ALA A 292 10.89 48.19 -8.14
C ALA A 292 12.05 48.09 -9.16
N LYS A 293 12.71 46.93 -9.27
CA LYS A 293 13.81 46.67 -10.22
C LYS A 293 13.34 46.14 -11.58
N LEU A 294 12.05 45.80 -11.71
CA LEU A 294 11.47 45.24 -12.93
C LEU A 294 10.91 46.33 -13.84
N ARG A 295 10.88 46.05 -15.15
CA ARG A 295 10.34 46.97 -16.15
C ARG A 295 8.81 46.97 -16.10
N ASP A 296 8.17 48.10 -16.42
CA ASP A 296 6.73 48.12 -16.68
C ASP A 296 6.38 47.22 -17.86
N SER A 297 5.15 46.69 -17.90
CA SER A 297 4.75 45.84 -19.01
C SER A 297 4.68 46.66 -20.29
N GLN A 298 4.97 46.03 -21.45
CA GLN A 298 4.85 46.70 -22.74
C GLN A 298 3.41 47.18 -23.04
N ALA A 299 2.40 46.60 -22.38
CA ALA A 299 1.02 47.08 -22.42
C ALA A 299 0.85 48.45 -21.74
N ASP A 300 1.54 48.69 -20.61
CA ASP A 300 1.48 49.95 -19.86
C ASP A 300 2.21 51.09 -20.60
N GLN A 301 3.21 50.76 -21.42
CA GLN A 301 3.92 51.72 -22.27
C GLN A 301 3.09 52.21 -23.46
N ALA A 302 2.15 51.40 -23.95
CA ALA A 302 1.23 51.80 -25.03
C ALA A 302 0.10 52.71 -24.52
N GLU A 303 -0.32 52.56 -23.25
CA GLU A 303 -1.37 53.37 -22.63
C GLU A 303 -0.87 54.74 -22.14
N GLN A 304 0.44 54.89 -21.89
CA GLN A 304 1.07 56.19 -21.58
C GLN A 304 1.37 57.06 -22.82
N LEU A 305 1.19 56.53 -24.03
CA LEU A 305 1.42 57.23 -25.30
C LEU A 305 0.11 57.69 -25.98
N HIS A 306 -1.05 57.54 -25.31
CA HIS A 306 -2.36 58.01 -25.73
C HIS A 306 -2.98 58.95 -24.69
#